data_AF-A0A3B8ZA30-F1
#
_entry.id   AF-A0A3B8ZA30-F1
#
_cell.length_a   1.000
_cell.length_b   1.000
_cell.length_c   1.000
_cell.angle_alpha   90.00
_cell.angle_beta   90.00
_cell.angle_gamma   90.00
#
_symmetry.space_group_name_H-M   'P 1'
#
loop_
_entity.id
_entity.type
_entity.pdbx_description
1 polymer ?
#
loop_
_entity_poly.entity_id
_entity_poly.type
_entity_poly.pdbx_seq_one_letter_code
_entity_poly.pdbx_strand_id
1 'polypeptide(L)'
;WSQSSVSELRTLILAAAALVRALHNADRIHNCLYPKHVFLKLHGDGAGARFIDLEKTRRAIFGQRDLIRDLETLHRRSLVPSRSQRLRFVLAYLGKPRLDAEARAFVRALARRTAGKRMNR
;
A
#
# COMPACT_ATOMS: atom_id res chain seq x y z
N TRP A 1 -5.59 15.97 1.33
CA TRP A 1 -5.89 15.59 -0.06
C TRP A 1 -6.40 16.77 -0.88
N SER A 2 -7.46 17.49 -0.47
CA SER A 2 -8.05 18.59 -1.26
C SER A 2 -7.17 19.83 -1.43
N GLN A 3 -6.24 20.08 -0.49
CA GLN A 3 -5.32 21.22 -0.55
C GLN A 3 -3.94 20.87 -1.13
N SER A 4 -3.73 19.64 -1.59
CA SER A 4 -2.44 19.18 -2.11
C SER A 4 -2.46 19.15 -3.62
N SER A 5 -1.41 19.67 -4.24
CA SER A 5 -1.15 19.57 -5.68
C SER A 5 -1.00 18.11 -6.14
N VAL A 6 -1.15 17.88 -7.45
CA VAL A 6 -0.98 16.53 -8.04
C VAL A 6 0.42 15.97 -7.80
N SER A 7 1.45 16.81 -7.82
CA SER A 7 2.84 16.41 -7.55
C SER A 7 3.05 16.00 -6.09
N GLU A 8 2.55 16.78 -5.13
CA GLU A 8 2.62 16.43 -3.71
C GLU A 8 1.91 15.11 -3.40
N LEU A 9 0.69 14.93 -3.93
CA LEU A 9 -0.06 13.69 -3.79
C LEU A 9 0.70 12.50 -4.39
N ARG A 10 1.35 12.69 -5.53
CA ARG A 10 2.21 11.68 -6.13
C ARG A 10 3.35 11.31 -5.19
N THR A 11 4.08 12.29 -4.66
CA THR A 11 5.22 12.06 -3.76
C THR A 11 4.79 11.32 -2.49
N LEU A 12 3.66 11.70 -1.88
CA LEU A 12 3.10 11.02 -0.70
C LEU A 12 2.74 9.56 -0.98
N ILE A 13 2.14 9.26 -2.14
CA ILE A 13 1.81 7.89 -2.55
C ILE A 13 3.08 7.05 -2.72
N LEU A 14 4.14 7.63 -3.31
CA LEU A 14 5.42 6.94 -3.49
C LEU A 14 6.08 6.64 -2.14
N ALA A 15 6.07 7.60 -1.20
CA ALA A 15 6.60 7.41 0.15
C ALA A 15 5.85 6.31 0.91
N ALA A 16 4.51 6.30 0.84
CA ALA A 16 3.69 5.25 1.46
C ALA A 16 4.01 3.87 0.89
N ALA A 17 4.14 3.76 -0.43
CA ALA A 17 4.44 2.50 -1.12
C ALA A 17 5.84 1.98 -0.76
N ALA A 18 6.84 2.88 -0.70
CA ALA A 18 8.20 2.55 -0.29
C ALA A 18 8.25 2.05 1.16
N LEU A 19 7.50 2.67 2.07
CA LEU A 19 7.42 2.24 3.47
C LEU A 19 6.84 0.82 3.60
N VAL A 20 5.73 0.53 2.93
CA VAL A 20 5.10 -0.81 2.96
C VAL A 20 6.02 -1.85 2.31
N ARG A 21 6.68 -1.50 1.21
CA ARG A 21 7.68 -2.38 0.58
C ARG A 21 8.84 -2.68 1.52
N ALA A 22 9.35 -1.68 2.24
CA ALA A 22 10.46 -1.87 3.19
C ALA A 22 10.09 -2.86 4.31
N LEU A 23 8.88 -2.77 4.86
CA LEU A 23 8.39 -3.74 5.86
C LEU A 23 8.31 -5.15 5.30
N HIS A 24 7.73 -5.30 4.11
CA HIS A 24 7.55 -6.59 3.46
C HIS A 24 8.87 -7.23 3.03
N ASN A 25 9.84 -6.43 2.57
CA ASN A 25 11.20 -6.89 2.25
C ASN A 25 11.98 -7.33 3.50
N ALA A 26 11.61 -6.88 4.69
CA ALA A 26 12.17 -7.35 5.96
C ALA A 26 11.47 -8.62 6.49
N ASP A 27 10.73 -9.33 5.64
CA ASP A 27 9.91 -10.49 5.99
C ASP A 27 8.92 -10.20 7.14
N ARG A 28 8.38 -8.98 7.18
CA ARG A 28 7.37 -8.56 8.15
C ARG A 28 6.10 -8.12 7.46
N ILE A 29 4.99 -8.28 8.16
CA ILE A 29 3.72 -7.64 7.85
C ILE A 29 3.26 -6.84 9.06
N HIS A 30 2.52 -5.78 8.82
CA HIS A 30 1.94 -4.97 9.89
C HIS A 30 0.78 -5.71 10.57
N ASN A 31 0.07 -6.58 9.83
CA ASN A 31 -1.05 -7.41 10.31
C ASN A 31 -2.33 -6.61 10.67
N CYS A 32 -2.23 -5.28 10.75
CA CYS A 32 -3.32 -4.32 10.94
C CYS A 32 -3.06 -3.06 10.09
N LEU A 33 -2.65 -3.22 8.82
CA LEU A 33 -2.22 -2.12 7.96
C LEU A 33 -3.40 -1.22 7.50
N TYR A 34 -3.75 -0.25 8.32
CA TYR A 34 -4.86 0.67 8.06
C TYR A 34 -4.29 2.03 7.61
N PRO A 35 -5.04 2.84 6.82
CA PRO A 35 -4.53 4.14 6.38
C PRO A 35 -4.12 5.06 7.54
N LYS A 36 -4.86 5.00 8.65
CA LYS A 36 -4.55 5.75 9.87
C LYS A 36 -3.22 5.35 10.54
N HIS A 37 -2.66 4.19 10.21
CA HIS A 37 -1.37 3.72 10.73
C HIS A 37 -0.19 4.12 9.84
N VAL A 38 -0.46 4.80 8.72
CA VAL A 38 0.57 5.31 7.81
C VAL A 38 0.58 6.84 7.91
N PHE A 39 1.54 7.38 8.65
CA PHE A 39 1.77 8.82 8.71
C PHE A 39 2.62 9.26 7.52
N LEU A 40 2.16 10.29 6.82
CA LEU A 40 2.83 10.87 5.67
C LEU A 40 3.11 12.35 5.93
N LYS A 41 4.29 12.82 5.52
CA LYS A 41 4.71 14.21 5.68
C LYS A 41 5.40 14.69 4.42
N LEU A 42 5.01 15.86 3.92
CA LEU A 42 5.74 16.55 2.85
C LEU A 42 7.00 17.22 3.43
N HIS A 43 8.04 17.25 2.63
CA HIS A 43 9.29 17.98 2.85
C HIS A 43 9.54 18.89 1.63
N GLY A 44 10.48 19.83 1.75
CA GLY A 44 10.74 20.81 0.68
C GLY A 44 11.03 20.20 -0.70
N ASP A 45 11.62 19.00 -0.73
CA ASP A 45 12.04 18.27 -1.94
C ASP A 45 11.44 16.84 -2.03
N GLY A 46 10.50 16.47 -1.14
CA GLY A 46 10.08 15.07 -1.04
C GLY A 46 8.95 14.79 -0.06
N ALA A 47 8.83 13.52 0.33
CA ALA A 47 7.90 13.10 1.38
C ALA A 47 8.47 11.94 2.21
N GLY A 48 8.21 12.00 3.50
CA GLY A 48 8.50 10.93 4.46
C GLY A 48 7.24 10.14 4.78
N ALA A 49 7.44 8.86 5.11
CA ALA A 49 6.40 7.98 5.63
C ALA A 49 6.89 7.21 6.86
N ARG A 50 6.01 7.00 7.83
CA ARG A 50 6.26 6.19 9.03
C ARG A 50 5.02 5.36 9.39
N PHE A 51 5.27 4.16 9.93
CA PHE A 51 4.22 3.41 10.60
C PHE A 51 4.08 3.89 12.04
N ILE A 52 2.86 3.79 12.54
CA ILE A 52 2.56 3.75 13.96
C ILE A 52 1.87 2.42 14.27
N ASP A 53 1.64 2.12 15.54
CA ASP A 53 0.87 0.95 15.97
C ASP A 53 1.45 -0.39 15.44
N LEU A 54 2.69 -0.69 15.82
CA LEU A 54 3.39 -1.89 15.37
C LEU A 54 3.12 -3.13 16.25
N GLU A 55 2.20 -3.07 17.22
CA GLU A 55 1.99 -4.14 18.21
C GLU A 55 1.59 -5.49 17.60
N LYS A 56 0.93 -5.48 16.43
CA LYS A 56 0.49 -6.69 15.73
C LYS A 56 1.49 -7.16 14.66
N THR A 57 2.58 -6.42 14.47
CA THR A 57 3.58 -6.72 13.44
C THR A 57 4.18 -8.10 13.69
N ARG A 58 4.27 -8.91 12.64
CA ARG A 58 4.81 -10.27 12.74
C ARG A 58 5.58 -10.67 11.50
N ARG A 59 6.28 -11.80 11.59
CA ARG A 59 6.91 -12.45 10.43
C ARG A 59 5.87 -12.85 9.38
N ALA A 60 6.22 -12.71 8.10
CA ALA A 60 5.41 -13.15 6.97
C ALA A 60 5.59 -14.66 6.72
N ILE A 61 4.94 -15.50 7.53
CA ILE A 61 5.10 -16.97 7.47
C ILE A 61 4.46 -17.60 6.23
N PHE A 62 3.47 -16.96 5.61
CA PHE A 62 2.79 -17.45 4.40
C PHE A 62 3.22 -16.71 3.12
N GLY A 63 4.39 -16.06 3.16
CA GLY A 63 4.97 -15.36 2.02
C GLY A 63 3.99 -14.40 1.36
N GLN A 64 3.82 -14.52 0.04
CA GLN A 64 2.97 -13.62 -0.76
C GLN A 64 1.51 -13.54 -0.28
N ARG A 65 0.96 -14.60 0.33
CA ARG A 65 -0.42 -14.57 0.87
C ARG A 65 -0.55 -13.56 2.01
N ASP A 66 0.45 -13.46 2.87
CA ASP A 66 0.49 -12.51 3.97
C ASP A 66 0.63 -11.07 3.43
N LEU A 67 1.51 -10.86 2.45
CA LEU A 67 1.72 -9.54 1.83
C LEU A 67 0.44 -9.03 1.14
N ILE A 68 -0.23 -9.90 0.38
CA ILE A 68 -1.50 -9.56 -0.28
C ILE A 68 -2.58 -9.24 0.75
N ARG A 69 -2.64 -9.95 1.89
CA ARG A 69 -3.60 -9.66 2.95
C ARG A 69 -3.38 -8.28 3.58
N ASP A 70 -2.12 -7.92 3.83
CA ASP A 70 -1.79 -6.62 4.43
C ASP A 70 -2.15 -5.47 3.48
N LEU A 71 -1.77 -5.61 2.20
CA LEU A 71 -2.11 -4.65 1.14
C LEU A 71 -3.62 -4.58 0.86
N GLU A 72 -4.33 -5.70 0.91
CA GLU A 72 -5.79 -5.72 0.76
C GLU A 72 -6.46 -4.93 1.87
N THR A 73 -6.01 -5.12 3.12
CA THR A 73 -6.51 -4.37 4.27
C THR A 73 -6.34 -2.87 4.07
N LEU A 74 -5.14 -2.43 3.65
CA LEU A 74 -4.86 -1.04 3.35
C LEU A 74 -5.75 -0.52 2.21
N HIS A 75 -5.87 -1.28 1.13
CA HIS A 75 -6.66 -0.91 -0.04
C HIS A 75 -8.14 -0.74 0.30
N ARG A 76 -8.73 -1.71 1.00
CA ARG A 76 -10.15 -1.70 1.37
C ARG A 76 -10.50 -0.58 2.34
N ARG A 77 -9.57 -0.23 3.24
CA ARG A 77 -9.78 0.84 4.24
C ARG A 77 -9.41 2.23 3.71
N SER A 78 -8.62 2.34 2.66
CA SER A 78 -8.37 3.61 1.96
C SER A 78 -9.59 3.95 1.11
N LEU A 79 -10.44 4.90 1.52
CA LEU A 79 -11.64 5.26 0.75
C LEU A 79 -11.40 6.38 -0.25
N VAL A 80 -10.50 7.30 0.07
CA VAL A 80 -10.26 8.55 -0.68
C VAL A 80 -9.48 8.37 -1.99
N PRO A 81 -8.42 7.52 -2.09
CA PRO A 81 -7.59 7.48 -3.29
C PRO A 81 -8.34 6.97 -4.54
N SER A 82 -8.11 7.63 -5.68
CA SER A 82 -8.64 7.23 -6.99
C SER A 82 -8.01 5.93 -7.50
N ARG A 83 -8.61 5.32 -8.54
CA ARG A 83 -8.06 4.08 -9.15
C ARG A 83 -6.62 4.27 -9.64
N SER A 84 -6.33 5.41 -10.27
CA SER A 84 -4.98 5.72 -10.77
C SER A 84 -3.97 5.95 -9.64
N GLN A 85 -4.39 6.56 -8.52
CA GLN A 85 -3.55 6.70 -7.32
C GLN A 85 -3.23 5.34 -6.68
N ARG A 86 -4.22 4.45 -6.60
CA ARG A 86 -4.02 3.07 -6.11
C ARG A 86 -3.11 2.26 -7.01
N LEU A 87 -3.27 2.36 -8.33
CA LEU A 87 -2.37 1.68 -9.27
C LEU A 87 -0.94 2.20 -9.12
N ARG A 88 -0.76 3.52 -8.98
CA ARG A 88 0.56 4.13 -8.72
C ARG A 88 1.19 3.59 -7.44
N PHE A 89 0.41 3.46 -6.35
CA PHE A 89 0.88 2.84 -5.12
C PHE A 89 1.38 1.42 -5.37
N VAL A 90 0.60 0.58 -6.06
CA VAL A 90 0.98 -0.83 -6.33
C VAL A 90 2.24 -0.92 -7.20
N LEU A 91 2.34 -0.10 -8.26
CA LEU A 91 3.53 -0.07 -9.10
C LEU A 91 4.78 0.35 -8.33
N ALA A 92 4.67 1.40 -7.50
CA ALA A 92 5.76 1.84 -6.65
C ALA A 92 6.15 0.77 -5.60
N TYR A 93 5.15 0.10 -5.01
CA TYR A 93 5.37 -1.01 -4.07
C TYR A 93 6.12 -2.17 -4.73
N LEU A 94 5.81 -2.48 -5.99
CA LEU A 94 6.51 -3.52 -6.77
C LEU A 94 7.86 -3.05 -7.34
N GLY A 95 8.22 -1.76 -7.20
CA GLY A 95 9.42 -1.20 -7.82
C GLY A 95 9.36 -1.15 -9.36
N LYS A 96 8.16 -1.07 -9.95
CA LYS A 96 7.96 -1.11 -11.40
C LYS A 96 7.52 0.25 -11.94
N PRO A 97 8.11 0.75 -13.05
CA PRO A 97 7.72 2.03 -13.64
C PRO A 97 6.40 1.96 -14.42
N ARG A 98 6.00 0.76 -14.86
CA ARG A 98 4.79 0.52 -15.67
C ARG A 98 4.24 -0.88 -15.42
N LEU A 99 3.00 -1.10 -15.84
CA LEU A 99 2.36 -2.42 -15.79
C LEU A 99 3.04 -3.40 -16.77
N ASP A 100 3.59 -4.47 -16.22
CA ASP A 100 4.01 -5.65 -16.97
C ASP A 100 3.14 -6.87 -16.59
N ALA A 101 3.50 -8.07 -17.07
CA ALA A 101 2.72 -9.28 -16.81
C ALA A 101 2.65 -9.61 -15.31
N GLU A 102 3.76 -9.44 -14.59
CA GLU A 102 3.87 -9.69 -13.16
C GLU A 102 3.04 -8.69 -12.35
N ALA A 103 3.16 -7.39 -12.64
CA ALA A 103 2.37 -6.35 -11.99
C ALA A 103 0.87 -6.54 -12.23
N ARG A 104 0.48 -6.93 -13.45
CA ARG A 104 -0.92 -7.28 -13.77
C ARG A 104 -1.40 -8.48 -12.96
N ALA A 105 -0.59 -9.53 -12.85
CA ALA A 105 -0.93 -10.70 -12.05
C ALA A 105 -1.11 -10.32 -10.56
N PHE A 106 -0.22 -9.49 -10.02
CA PHE A 106 -0.29 -9.01 -8.65
C PHE A 106 -1.56 -8.18 -8.38
N VAL A 107 -1.85 -7.20 -9.25
CA VAL A 107 -3.07 -6.37 -9.16
C VAL A 107 -4.32 -7.26 -9.20
N ARG A 108 -4.36 -8.27 -10.07
CA ARG A 108 -5.49 -9.22 -10.13
C ARG A 108 -5.61 -10.04 -8.85
N ALA A 109 -4.51 -10.50 -8.27
CA ALA A 109 -4.52 -11.23 -7.00
C ALA A 109 -5.08 -10.37 -5.85
N LEU A 110 -4.66 -9.11 -5.76
CA LEU A 110 -5.17 -8.14 -4.78
C LEU A 110 -6.67 -7.85 -4.98
N ALA A 111 -7.10 -7.65 -6.22
CA ALA A 111 -8.49 -7.38 -6.57
C ALA A 111 -9.41 -8.57 -6.23
N ARG A 112 -9.00 -9.80 -6.57
CA ARG A 112 -9.77 -11.03 -6.24
C ARG A 112 -10.00 -11.16 -4.74
N ARG A 113 -8.97 -10.92 -3.94
CA ARG A 113 -9.09 -10.98 -2.46
C ARG A 113 -10.02 -9.90 -1.92
N THR A 114 -9.95 -8.69 -2.48
CA THR A 114 -10.82 -7.57 -2.07
C THR A 114 -12.29 -7.88 -2.38
N ALA A 115 -12.59 -8.45 -3.55
CA ALA A 115 -13.95 -8.79 -3.98
C ALA A 115 -14.60 -9.83 -3.05
N GLY A 116 -13.89 -10.90 -2.69
CA GLY A 116 -14.39 -11.92 -1.77
C GLY A 116 -14.71 -11.43 -0.36
N LYS A 117 -14.27 -10.22 0.04
CA LYS A 117 -14.63 -9.58 1.32
C LYS A 117 -15.75 -8.55 1.21
N ARG A 118 -16.05 -8.04 0.01
CA ARG A 118 -17.21 -7.16 -0.23
C ARG A 118 -18.52 -7.95 -0.29
N MET A 119 -18.47 -9.21 -0.70
CA MET A 119 -19.63 -10.11 -0.73
C MET A 119 -20.04 -10.64 0.66
N ASN A 120 -19.18 -10.50 1.67
CA ASN A 120 -19.43 -10.99 3.04
C ASN A 120 -19.77 -9.83 4.01
N ARG A 121 -20.29 -8.72 3.50
CA ARG A 121 -20.73 -7.53 4.24
C ARG A 121 -22.12 -7.16 3.80
#